data_AF-A0A371MSI5-F1
#
_entry.id   AF-A0A371MSI5-F1
#
_cell.length_a   1.000
_cell.length_b   1.000
_cell.length_c   1.000
_cell.angle_alpha   90.00
_cell.angle_beta   90.00
_cell.angle_gamma   90.00
#
_symmetry.space_group_name_H-M   'P 1'
#
loop_
_entity.id
_entity.type
_entity.pdbx_description
1 polymer ?
#
loop_
_entity_poly.entity_id
_entity_poly.type
_entity_poly.pdbx_seq_one_letter_code
_entity_poly.pdbx_strand_id
1 'polypeptide(L)'
;VLPFEFKQAAEIWLTAAQSFFALAVLVNFRISVREAVTLLVLFVSQVVIEFALIRVYPEALAETYSIYLLLAYSVVYVVLAAGLLASRRRDLQRLAKLTVANIRGTPVPEPERAD
;
A
#
# COMPACT_ATOMS: atom_id res chain seq x y z
N VAL A 1 2.57 -27.29 -7.04
CA VAL A 1 3.13 -25.92 -6.98
C VAL A 1 2.89 -25.30 -8.33
N LEU A 2 2.16 -24.19 -8.44
CA LEU A 2 2.11 -23.45 -9.70
C LEU A 2 3.48 -22.78 -9.86
N PRO A 3 4.27 -23.08 -10.90
CA PRO A 3 5.54 -22.39 -11.12
C PRO A 3 5.22 -20.92 -11.38
N PHE A 4 5.60 -20.05 -10.45
CA PHE A 4 5.50 -18.62 -10.66
C PHE A 4 6.68 -18.17 -11.48
N GLU A 5 6.41 -17.64 -12.68
CA GLU A 5 7.38 -16.84 -13.40
C GLU A 5 7.77 -15.63 -12.53
N PHE A 6 9.06 -15.26 -12.52
CA PHE A 6 9.58 -14.29 -11.57
C PHE A 6 8.85 -12.94 -11.62
N LYS A 7 8.42 -12.51 -12.81
CA LYS A 7 7.60 -11.31 -12.99
C LYS A 7 6.28 -11.36 -12.24
N GLN A 8 5.56 -12.49 -12.27
CA GLN A 8 4.29 -12.65 -11.58
C GLN A 8 4.47 -12.56 -10.05
N ALA A 9 5.56 -13.13 -9.52
CA ALA A 9 5.88 -12.97 -8.11
C ALA A 9 6.13 -11.49 -7.76
N ALA A 10 6.82 -10.73 -8.61
CA ALA A 10 7.05 -9.30 -8.42
C ALA A 10 5.74 -8.48 -8.45
N GLU A 11 4.78 -8.83 -9.32
CA GLU A 11 3.45 -8.19 -9.37
C GLU A 11 2.65 -8.41 -8.06
N ILE A 12 2.73 -9.62 -7.50
CA ILE A 12 2.11 -9.94 -6.20
C ILE A 12 2.76 -9.12 -5.08
N TRP A 13 4.10 -9.04 -5.06
CA TRP A 13 4.83 -8.23 -4.09
C TRP A 13 4.46 -6.75 -4.17
N LEU A 14 4.33 -6.19 -5.38
CA LEU A 14 3.90 -4.81 -5.57
C LEU A 14 2.49 -4.59 -5.02
N THR A 15 1.55 -5.48 -5.33
CA THR A 15 0.16 -5.38 -4.86
C THR A 15 0.08 -5.46 -3.33
N ALA A 16 0.88 -6.33 -2.72
CA ALA A 16 0.99 -6.44 -1.27
C ALA A 16 1.57 -5.15 -0.64
N ALA A 17 2.62 -4.58 -1.25
CA ALA A 17 3.22 -3.33 -0.79
C ALA A 17 2.25 -2.14 -0.91
N GLN A 18 1.52 -2.04 -2.02
CA GLN A 18 0.45 -1.05 -2.21
C GLN A 18 -0.64 -1.18 -1.15
N SER A 19 -1.09 -2.42 -0.89
CA SER A 19 -2.09 -2.70 0.15
C SER A 19 -1.58 -2.32 1.54
N PHE A 20 -0.33 -2.63 1.86
CA PHE A 20 0.30 -2.25 3.12
C PHE A 20 0.36 -0.73 3.30
N PHE A 21 0.74 0.01 2.26
CA PHE A 21 0.73 1.47 2.29
C PHE A 21 -0.68 2.05 2.45
N ALA A 22 -1.67 1.51 1.73
CA ALA A 22 -3.06 1.92 1.88
C ALA A 22 -3.57 1.73 3.32
N LEU A 23 -3.26 0.60 3.95
CA LEU A 23 -3.58 0.34 5.36
C LEU A 23 -2.89 1.33 6.30
N ALA A 24 -1.62 1.66 6.04
CA ALA A 24 -0.88 2.66 6.82
C ALA A 24 -1.53 4.05 6.75
N VAL A 25 -2.02 4.45 5.57
CA VAL A 25 -2.77 5.70 5.38
C VAL A 25 -4.08 5.68 6.18
N LEU A 26 -4.81 4.57 6.15
CA LEU A 26 -6.13 4.43 6.78
C LEU A 26 -6.10 4.22 8.31
N VAL A 27 -4.93 4.03 8.93
CA VAL A 27 -4.82 3.64 10.35
C VAL A 27 -5.45 4.62 11.34
N ASN A 28 -5.54 5.90 10.97
CA ASN A 28 -6.13 6.96 11.79
C ASN A 28 -7.59 7.27 11.39
N PHE A 29 -8.21 6.43 10.54
CA PHE A 29 -9.58 6.59 10.02
C PHE A 29 -9.84 7.90 9.27
N ARG A 30 -8.79 8.56 8.75
CA ARG A 30 -8.91 9.77 7.94
C ARG A 30 -7.95 9.69 6.76
N ILE A 31 -8.40 10.11 5.58
CA ILE A 31 -7.52 10.31 4.43
C ILE A 31 -7.36 11.80 4.22
N SER A 32 -6.13 12.31 4.33
CA SER A 32 -5.82 13.68 3.91
C SER A 32 -5.65 13.77 2.40
N VAL A 33 -5.89 14.96 1.84
CA VAL A 33 -5.69 15.22 0.40
C VAL A 33 -4.26 14.88 -0.03
N ARG A 34 -3.26 15.16 0.82
CA ARG A 34 -1.85 14.86 0.54
C ARG A 34 -1.62 13.36 0.38
N GLU A 35 -2.23 12.52 1.22
CA GLU A 35 -2.09 11.07 1.13
C GLU A 35 -2.80 10.51 -0.10
N ALA A 36 -4.01 11.00 -0.39
CA ALA A 36 -4.75 10.63 -1.59
C ALA A 36 -3.98 10.98 -2.87
N VAL A 37 -3.39 12.18 -2.93
CA VAL A 37 -2.55 12.61 -4.06
C VAL A 37 -1.28 11.76 -4.16
N THR A 38 -0.61 11.45 -3.04
CA THR A 38 0.56 10.55 -3.06
C THR A 38 0.20 9.17 -3.59
N LEU A 39 -0.92 8.59 -3.16
CA LEU A 39 -1.42 7.30 -3.68
C LEU A 39 -1.65 7.38 -5.19
N LEU A 40 -2.35 8.41 -5.65
CA LEU A 40 -2.66 8.62 -7.06
C LEU A 40 -1.39 8.78 -7.90
N VAL A 41 -0.45 9.63 -7.47
CA VAL A 41 0.79 9.88 -8.20
C VAL A 41 1.64 8.61 -8.28
N LEU A 42 1.78 7.86 -7.18
CA LEU A 42 2.55 6.61 -7.20
C LEU A 42 1.91 5.58 -8.13
N PHE A 43 0.58 5.43 -8.09
CA PHE A 43 -0.13 4.50 -8.96
C PHE A 43 -0.01 4.89 -10.44
N VAL A 44 -0.35 6.15 -10.78
CA VAL A 44 -0.34 6.64 -12.16
C VAL A 44 1.09 6.63 -12.73
N SER A 45 2.09 7.05 -11.96
CA SER A 45 3.48 7.01 -12.42
C SER A 45 3.94 5.58 -12.72
N GLN A 46 3.62 4.60 -11.87
CA GLN A 46 3.95 3.21 -12.12
C GLN A 46 3.30 2.71 -13.42
N VAL A 47 2.00 2.95 -13.62
CA VAL A 47 1.27 2.53 -14.82
C VAL A 47 1.83 3.19 -16.09
N VAL A 48 2.10 4.49 -16.04
CA VAL A 48 2.63 5.24 -17.18
C VAL A 48 4.03 4.77 -17.54
N ILE A 49 4.91 4.55 -16.55
CA ILE A 49 6.27 4.07 -16.80
C ILE A 49 6.23 2.64 -17.36
N GLU A 50 5.41 1.75 -16.81
CA GLU A 50 5.24 0.38 -17.32
C GLU A 50 4.80 0.38 -18.80
N PHE A 51 3.80 1.21 -19.13
CA PHE A 51 3.36 1.33 -20.52
C PHE A 51 4.44 1.93 -21.44
N ALA A 52 5.22 2.88 -20.95
CA ALA A 52 6.33 3.45 -21.68
C ALA A 52 7.43 2.41 -21.94
N LEU A 53 7.77 1.56 -20.96
CA LEU A 53 8.77 0.49 -21.14
C LEU A 53 8.36 -0.47 -22.26
N ILE A 54 7.10 -0.91 -22.26
CA ILE A 54 6.55 -1.80 -23.28
C ILE A 54 6.56 -1.16 -24.67
N ARG A 55 6.36 0.16 -24.75
CA ARG A 55 6.34 0.90 -26.02
C ARG A 55 7.72 1.21 -26.59
N VAL A 56 8.71 1.39 -25.73
CA VAL A 56 10.05 1.89 -26.12
C VAL A 56 11.06 0.76 -26.32
N TYR A 57 10.96 -0.33 -25.56
CA TYR A 57 11.94 -1.41 -25.56
C TYR A 57 11.42 -2.68 -26.24
N PRO A 58 12.32 -3.49 -26.84
CA PRO A 58 12.00 -4.86 -27.24
C PRO A 58 11.53 -5.70 -26.05
N GLU A 59 10.68 -6.71 -26.32
CA GLU A 59 9.99 -7.52 -25.31
C GLU A 59 10.90 -8.02 -24.18
N ALA A 60 12.04 -8.63 -24.50
CA ALA A 60 12.96 -9.17 -23.49
C ALA A 60 13.57 -8.09 -22.56
N LEU A 61 13.85 -6.90 -23.10
CA LEU A 61 14.36 -5.78 -22.31
C LEU A 61 13.25 -5.10 -21.52
N ALA A 62 12.07 -4.94 -22.13
CA ALA A 62 10.89 -4.40 -21.46
C ALA A 62 10.53 -5.24 -20.24
N GLU A 63 10.52 -6.57 -20.37
CA GLU A 63 10.24 -7.49 -19.25
C GLU A 63 11.23 -7.31 -18.09
N THR A 64 12.53 -7.29 -18.40
CA THR A 64 13.58 -7.10 -17.40
C THR A 64 13.41 -5.77 -16.65
N TYR A 65 13.12 -4.69 -17.38
CA TYR A 65 12.91 -3.37 -16.78
C TYR A 65 11.59 -3.28 -16.00
N SER A 66 10.51 -3.92 -16.46
CA SER A 66 9.26 -4.04 -15.70
C SER A 66 9.51 -4.70 -14.35
N ILE A 67 10.29 -5.80 -14.32
CA ILE A 67 10.62 -6.48 -13.06
C ILE A 67 11.35 -5.54 -12.09
N TYR A 68 12.35 -4.80 -12.56
CA TYR A 68 13.04 -3.82 -11.71
C TYR A 68 12.12 -2.68 -11.27
N LEU A 69 11.22 -2.22 -12.13
CA LEU A 69 10.23 -1.20 -11.81
C LEU A 69 9.28 -1.68 -10.70
N LEU A 70 8.74 -2.89 -10.82
CA LEU A 70 7.86 -3.51 -9.83
C LEU A 70 8.54 -3.62 -8.47
N LEU A 71 9.80 -4.09 -8.44
CA LEU A 71 10.57 -4.20 -7.20
C LEU A 71 10.89 -2.83 -6.60
N ALA A 72 11.27 -1.84 -7.42
CA ALA A 72 11.55 -0.48 -6.97
C ALA A 72 10.31 0.17 -6.34
N TYR A 73 9.16 0.11 -7.00
CA TYR A 73 7.91 0.63 -6.45
C TYR A 73 7.49 -0.14 -5.19
N SER A 74 7.69 -1.46 -5.13
CA SER A 74 7.44 -2.25 -3.92
C SER A 74 8.24 -1.71 -2.73
N VAL A 75 9.54 -1.48 -2.91
CA VAL A 75 10.40 -0.90 -1.87
C VAL A 75 9.92 0.49 -1.47
N VAL A 76 9.58 1.36 -2.43
CA VAL A 76 9.06 2.71 -2.15
C VAL A 76 7.79 2.65 -1.30
N TYR A 77 6.82 1.83 -1.69
CA TYR A 77 5.58 1.67 -0.92
C TYR A 77 5.83 1.13 0.49
N VAL A 78 6.70 0.13 0.65
CA VAL A 78 7.06 -0.42 1.97
C VAL A 78 7.74 0.64 2.85
N VAL A 79 8.69 1.39 2.31
CA VAL A 79 9.41 2.44 3.06
C VAL A 79 8.45 3.55 3.49
N LEU A 80 7.58 4.01 2.58
CA LEU A 80 6.58 5.02 2.89
C LEU A 80 5.58 4.52 3.95
N ALA A 81 5.10 3.28 3.82
CA ALA A 81 4.20 2.67 4.79
C ALA A 81 4.86 2.53 6.17
N ALA A 82 6.10 2.04 6.22
CA ALA A 82 6.85 1.91 7.46
C ALA A 82 7.11 3.26 8.12
N GLY A 83 7.49 4.29 7.34
CA GLY A 83 7.66 5.65 7.84
C GLY A 83 6.36 6.25 8.38
N LEU A 84 5.25 6.07 7.65
CA LEU A 84 3.93 6.56 8.07
C LEU A 84 3.44 5.84 9.35
N LEU A 85 3.53 4.51 9.41
CA LEU A 85 3.18 3.75 10.61
C LEU A 85 4.10 4.10 11.78
N ALA A 86 5.39 4.37 11.54
CA ALA A 86 6.30 4.80 12.59
C ALA A 86 5.88 6.16 13.16
N SER A 87 5.40 7.09 12.33
CA SER A 87 4.85 8.36 12.79
C SER A 87 3.48 8.21 13.49
N ARG A 88 2.70 7.17 13.14
CA ARG A 88 1.34 6.90 13.63
C ARG A 88 1.22 5.72 14.60
N ARG A 89 2.31 5.35 15.29
CA ARG A 89 2.33 4.18 16.20
C ARG A 89 1.22 4.22 17.26
N ARG A 90 0.83 5.41 17.72
CA ARG A 90 -0.26 5.59 18.70
C ARG A 90 -1.63 5.24 18.12
N ASP A 91 -1.90 5.64 16.87
CA ASP A 91 -3.16 5.32 16.19
C ASP A 91 -3.24 3.83 15.87
N LEU A 92 -2.12 3.21 15.47
CA LEU A 92 -2.04 1.76 15.28
C LEU A 92 -2.34 0.99 16.58
N GLN A 93 -1.77 1.43 17.71
CA GLN A 93 -2.09 0.85 19.02
C GLN A 93 -3.56 1.05 19.40
N ARG A 94 -4.15 2.20 19.07
CA ARG A 94 -5.58 2.45 19.30
C ARG A 94 -6.44 1.52 18.45
N LEU A 95 -6.14 1.38 17.16
CA LEU A 95 -6.83 0.47 16.26
C LEU A 95 -6.79 -0.97 16.80
N ALA A 96 -5.62 -1.46 17.20
CA ALA A 96 -5.47 -2.80 17.76
C ALA A 96 -6.30 -2.99 19.05
N LYS A 97 -6.31 -1.99 19.95
CA LYS A 97 -7.15 -2.02 21.17
C LYS A 97 -8.64 -2.07 20.82
N LEU A 98 -9.09 -1.27 19.84
CA LEU A 98 -10.48 -1.26 19.39
C LEU A 98 -10.87 -2.63 18.80
N THR A 99 -10.02 -3.22 17.96
CA THR A 99 -10.25 -4.55 17.40
C THR A 99 -10.37 -5.62 18.48
N VAL A 100 -9.49 -5.61 19.48
CA VAL A 100 -9.53 -6.57 20.61
C VAL A 100 -10.77 -6.38 21.47
N ALA A 101 -11.15 -5.13 21.78
CA ALA A 101 -12.36 -4.83 22.54
C ALA A 101 -13.61 -5.35 21.82
N ASN A 102 -13.68 -5.15 20.50
CA ASN A 102 -14.81 -5.58 19.69
C ASN A 102 -14.92 -7.12 19.64
N ILE A 103 -13.79 -7.83 19.51
CA ILE A 103 -13.76 -9.30 19.55
C ILE A 103 -14.18 -9.84 20.93
N ARG A 104 -13.83 -9.15 22.01
CA ARG A 104 -14.16 -9.54 23.39
C ARG A 104 -15.61 -9.21 23.80
N GLY A 105 -16.37 -8.54 22.95
CA GLY A 105 -17.75 -8.14 23.26
C GLY A 105 -17.86 -7.09 24.36
N THR A 106 -16.78 -6.35 24.67
CA THR A 106 -16.89 -5.19 25.57
C THR A 106 -17.64 -4.07 24.83
N PRO A 107 -18.71 -3.49 25.40
CA PRO A 107 -19.44 -2.41 24.75
C PRO A 107 -18.48 -1.27 24.39
N VAL A 108 -18.36 -0.97 23.10
CA VAL A 108 -17.66 0.24 22.65
C VAL A 108 -18.53 1.41 23.10
N PRO A 109 -17.99 2.42 23.82
CA PRO A 109 -18.78 3.56 24.26
C PRO A 109 -19.53 4.14 23.06
N GLU A 110 -20.85 4.25 23.17
CA GLU A 110 -21.67 4.86 22.13
C GLU A 110 -21.13 6.27 21.87
N PRO A 111 -20.90 6.67 20.61
CA PRO A 111 -20.55 8.04 20.32
C PRO A 111 -21.68 8.92 20.87
N GLU A 112 -21.33 9.82 21.78
CA GLU A 112 -22.24 10.87 22.29
C GLU A 112 -22.95 11.47 21.08
N ARG A 113 -24.28 11.34 21.05
CA ARG A 113 -25.09 12.01 20.04
C ARG A 113 -24.81 13.50 20.22
N ALA A 114 -24.20 14.10 19.20
CA ALA A 114 -24.14 15.55 19.11
C ALA A 114 -25.60 16.01 18.87
N ASP A 115 -26.25 16.42 19.95
CA ASP A 115 -27.52 17.15 19.94
C ASP A 115 -27.36 18.52 19.28
#